data_AF-A0A534VQN5-F1
#
_entry.id   AF-A0A534VQN5-F1
#
_cell.length_a   1.000
_cell.length_b   1.000
_cell.length_c   1.000
_cell.angle_alpha   90.00
_cell.angle_beta   90.00
_cell.angle_gamma   90.00
#
_symmetry.space_group_name_H-M   'P 1'
#
loop_
_entity.id
_entity.type
_entity.pdbx_description
1 polymer ?
#
loop_
_entity_poly.entity_id
_entity_poly.type
_entity_poly.pdbx_seq_one_letter_code
_entity_poly.pdbx_strand_id
1 'polypeptide(L)'
;MRGLLLAAAVSIAACAMPSTTVRTTDTRPSLAVEGAPRGSRLFVDGNSVGDAGAYDGQPAVLLVEPGTHVVDLAGLAPFGCAQNSMYRWGGYDQALYDHYKNPQKRDEFVAKLSGIIQQAEATGGLVPPGCYAEYGWALYEEGRTAEAVTYFEKESKRWPESRPLMEKLIRNAARAKAPAPAAAAVPATAIEEGKK
;
A
#
# COMPACT_ATOMS: atom_id res chain seq x y z
N MET A 1 68.63 -7.07 68.18
CA MET A 1 69.00 -5.70 67.77
C MET A 1 67.75 -5.03 67.20
N ARG A 2 67.36 -3.87 67.79
CA ARG A 2 66.76 -2.67 67.16
C ARG A 2 65.61 -2.92 66.17
N GLY A 3 64.36 -2.61 66.53
CA GLY A 3 63.75 -1.27 66.38
C GLY A 3 63.07 -1.22 65.01
N LEU A 4 61.86 -0.72 64.77
CA LEU A 4 61.14 0.48 65.21
C LEU A 4 59.73 0.29 64.59
N LEU A 5 58.63 0.21 65.35
CA LEU A 5 57.71 1.31 65.68
C LEU A 5 57.24 2.19 64.51
N LEU A 6 55.93 2.49 64.55
CA LEU A 6 55.08 3.37 63.70
C LEU A 6 54.44 2.68 62.49
N ALA A 7 53.15 2.88 62.17
CA ALA A 7 52.10 3.68 62.76
C ALA A 7 50.75 3.22 62.18
N ALA A 8 49.68 3.37 62.97
CA ALA A 8 48.51 4.20 62.63
C ALA A 8 47.31 3.42 62.06
N ALA A 9 46.54 2.91 63.03
CA ALA A 9 45.12 3.19 63.27
C ALA A 9 44.26 3.93 62.22
N VAL A 10 42.97 3.59 62.33
CA VAL A 10 41.76 4.39 62.09
C VAL A 10 41.04 4.19 60.76
N SER A 11 40.06 3.29 60.84
CA SER A 11 38.62 3.53 60.63
C SER A 11 38.16 4.47 59.50
N ILE A 12 37.17 4.01 58.71
CA ILE A 12 35.79 4.55 58.63
C ILE A 12 35.16 4.25 57.26
N ALA A 13 33.89 3.84 57.35
CA ALA A 13 32.78 3.93 56.40
C ALA A 13 32.89 3.23 55.04
N ALA A 14 32.09 2.17 54.93
CA ALA A 14 31.41 1.84 53.71
C ALA A 14 30.62 3.06 53.18
N CYS A 15 30.97 3.50 51.97
CA CYS A 15 30.00 4.08 51.04
C CYS A 15 30.02 3.19 49.81
N ALA A 16 29.05 2.27 49.72
CA ALA A 16 28.68 1.65 48.46
C ALA A 16 28.11 2.77 47.58
N MET A 17 28.87 3.20 46.57
CA MET A 17 28.31 4.10 45.56
C MET A 17 27.45 3.26 44.61
N PRO A 18 26.19 3.65 44.34
CA PRO A 18 25.40 3.00 43.31
C PRO A 18 26.09 3.17 41.95
N SER A 19 26.11 2.09 41.17
CA SER A 19 26.49 2.11 39.76
C SER A 19 25.60 3.09 39.00
N THR A 20 26.11 4.27 38.70
CA THR A 20 25.43 5.21 37.82
C THR A 20 25.69 4.80 36.37
N THR A 21 24.89 3.87 35.86
CA THR A 21 24.81 3.67 34.41
C THR A 21 24.02 4.83 33.83
N VAL A 22 24.72 5.85 33.34
CA VAL A 22 24.11 6.89 32.50
C VAL A 22 23.88 6.27 31.13
N ARG A 23 22.65 5.78 30.90
CA ARG A 23 22.16 5.54 29.54
C ARG A 23 21.62 6.87 29.03
N THR A 24 22.45 7.63 28.33
CA THR A 24 21.90 8.59 27.39
C THR A 24 21.30 7.76 26.26
N THR A 25 20.01 7.44 26.33
CA THR A 25 19.25 7.07 25.15
C THR A 25 19.16 8.33 24.30
N ASP A 26 20.25 8.57 23.58
CA ASP A 26 20.29 9.53 22.51
C ASP A 26 19.34 9.00 21.45
N THR A 27 18.09 9.48 21.47
CA THR A 27 17.06 9.14 20.50
C THR A 27 17.32 9.90 19.21
N ARG A 28 18.55 9.87 18.71
CA ARG A 28 18.87 10.41 17.39
C ARG A 28 18.19 9.53 16.35
N PRO A 29 17.37 10.10 15.46
CA PRO A 29 16.83 9.37 14.33
C PRO A 29 17.99 8.81 13.52
N SER A 30 17.95 7.51 13.28
CA SER A 30 19.04 6.78 12.65
C SER A 30 18.47 6.00 11.47
N LEU A 31 19.03 6.21 10.29
CA LEU A 31 18.57 5.58 9.06
C LEU A 31 19.58 4.52 8.61
N ALA A 32 19.10 3.30 8.39
CA ALA A 32 19.86 2.20 7.80
C ALA A 32 19.18 1.74 6.51
N VAL A 33 19.97 1.31 5.52
CA VAL A 33 19.51 0.86 4.21
C VAL A 33 19.90 -0.61 4.04
N GLU A 34 18.91 -1.51 4.09
CA GLU A 34 19.10 -2.93 3.88
C GLU A 34 18.78 -3.32 2.43
N GLY A 35 19.58 -4.19 1.82
CA GLY A 35 19.32 -4.73 0.48
C GLY A 35 19.57 -3.74 -0.67
N ALA A 36 20.34 -2.66 -0.43
CA ALA A 36 20.71 -1.71 -1.46
C ALA A 36 21.47 -2.40 -2.61
N PRO A 37 21.08 -2.18 -3.89
CA PRO A 37 21.86 -2.67 -5.03
C PRO A 37 23.29 -2.12 -5.01
N ARG A 38 24.28 -2.91 -5.47
CA ARG A 38 25.69 -2.47 -5.51
C ARG A 38 25.83 -1.19 -6.33
N GLY A 39 26.52 -0.19 -5.77
CA GLY A 39 26.76 1.11 -6.42
C GLY A 39 25.55 2.05 -6.44
N SER A 40 24.52 1.77 -5.63
CA SER A 40 23.43 2.72 -5.40
C SER A 40 23.87 3.82 -4.42
N ARG A 41 23.40 5.05 -4.67
CA ARG A 41 23.71 6.24 -3.89
C ARG A 41 22.49 6.68 -3.09
N LEU A 42 22.70 6.92 -1.81
CA LEU A 42 21.70 7.41 -0.87
C LEU A 42 21.58 8.93 -0.94
N PHE A 43 20.35 9.43 -0.96
CA PHE A 43 20.01 10.84 -0.87
C PHE A 43 19.05 11.08 0.29
N VAL A 44 19.26 12.17 1.02
CA VAL A 44 18.36 12.66 2.07
C VAL A 44 18.05 14.12 1.77
N ASP A 45 16.77 14.44 1.59
CA ASP A 45 16.27 15.77 1.16
C ASP A 45 16.95 16.29 -0.11
N GLY A 46 17.26 15.38 -1.04
CA GLY A 46 17.97 15.68 -2.28
C GLY A 46 19.49 15.83 -2.15
N ASN A 47 20.06 15.74 -0.94
CA ASN A 47 21.51 15.77 -0.72
C ASN A 47 22.11 14.37 -0.80
N SER A 48 23.12 14.19 -1.65
CA SER A 48 23.86 12.93 -1.78
C SER A 48 24.65 12.64 -0.51
N VAL A 49 24.28 11.57 0.20
CA VAL A 49 24.93 11.13 1.43
C VAL A 49 26.14 10.24 1.13
N GLY A 50 26.04 9.34 0.16
CA GLY A 50 27.11 8.41 -0.17
C GLY A 50 26.62 7.10 -0.77
N ASP A 51 27.47 6.08 -0.79
CA ASP A 51 27.08 4.72 -1.18
C ASP A 51 26.04 4.18 -0.18
N ALA A 52 24.91 3.69 -0.69
CA ALA A 52 23.81 3.24 0.16
C ALA A 52 24.14 1.97 0.94
N GLY A 53 25.01 1.10 0.40
CA GLY A 53 25.49 -0.10 1.08
C GLY A 53 26.45 0.21 2.23
N ALA A 54 26.96 1.44 2.33
CA ALA A 54 27.78 1.87 3.44
C ALA A 54 26.98 2.19 4.72
N TYR A 55 25.65 2.16 4.67
CA TYR A 55 24.75 2.50 5.79
C TYR A 55 23.80 1.34 6.14
N ASP A 56 24.30 0.11 6.18
CA ASP A 56 23.51 -1.11 6.44
C ASP A 56 23.21 -1.39 7.92
N GLY A 57 23.65 -0.51 8.82
CA GLY A 57 23.51 -0.69 10.26
C GLY A 57 24.58 -1.54 10.93
N GLN A 58 25.65 -1.94 10.21
CA GLN A 58 26.78 -2.70 10.74
C GLN A 58 28.13 -2.26 10.10
N PRO A 59 28.91 -1.32 10.68
CA PRO A 59 28.74 -0.53 11.91
C PRO A 59 28.26 0.91 11.65
N ALA A 60 27.92 1.27 10.42
CA ALA A 60 27.61 2.63 10.01
C ALA A 60 26.10 2.84 9.87
N VAL A 61 25.59 3.82 10.61
CA VAL A 61 24.20 4.31 10.53
C VAL A 61 24.26 5.79 10.20
N LEU A 62 23.41 6.24 9.29
CA LEU A 62 23.30 7.67 9.02
C LEU A 62 22.51 8.33 10.15
N LEU A 63 23.12 9.31 10.82
CA LEU A 63 22.42 10.19 11.75
C LEU A 63 21.66 11.24 10.94
N VAL A 64 20.35 11.32 11.19
CA VAL A 64 19.47 12.29 10.55
C VAL A 64 18.92 13.21 11.62
N GLU A 65 18.78 14.49 11.30
CA GLU A 65 18.12 15.44 12.19
C GLU A 65 16.66 15.01 12.45
N PRO A 66 16.07 15.34 13.61
CA PRO A 66 14.66 15.08 13.84
C PRO A 66 13.77 15.87 12.87
N GLY A 67 12.97 15.19 12.06
CA GLY A 67 12.09 15.83 11.09
C GLY A 67 11.49 14.87 10.07
N THR A 68 10.66 15.40 9.16
CA THR A 68 10.19 14.67 7.98
C THR A 68 11.23 14.83 6.88
N HIS A 69 11.86 13.72 6.50
CA HIS A 69 12.89 13.70 5.48
C HIS A 69 12.46 12.86 4.29
N VAL A 70 12.82 13.28 3.08
CA VAL A 70 12.65 12.47 1.87
C VAL A 70 13.91 11.66 1.67
N VAL A 71 13.77 10.34 1.55
CA VAL A 71 14.89 9.41 1.37
C VAL A 71 14.77 8.76 0.00
N ASP A 72 15.78 8.98 -0.84
CA ASP A 72 15.83 8.46 -2.20
C ASP A 72 17.10 7.61 -2.43
N LEU A 73 17.00 6.62 -3.31
CA LEU A 73 18.12 5.81 -3.76
C LEU A 73 18.26 5.94 -5.29
N ALA A 74 19.43 6.35 -5.78
CA ALA A 74 19.73 6.37 -7.20
C ALA A 74 20.83 5.36 -7.52
N GLY A 75 20.54 4.37 -8.36
CA GLY A 75 21.50 3.37 -8.82
C GLY A 75 21.57 3.30 -10.35
N LEU A 76 22.73 2.89 -10.88
CA LEU A 76 22.91 2.54 -12.29
C LEU A 76 22.31 1.16 -12.56
N ALA A 77 20.98 1.02 -12.47
CA ALA A 77 20.29 -0.20 -12.88
C ALA A 77 19.63 0.03 -14.24
N PRO A 78 19.99 -0.71 -15.32
CA PRO A 78 19.26 -0.67 -16.59
C PRO A 78 17.90 -1.39 -16.53
N PHE A 79 17.43 -1.77 -15.34
CA PHE A 79 16.11 -2.33 -15.14
C PHE A 79 15.32 -1.34 -14.32
N GLY A 80 14.43 -0.61 -15.00
CA GLY A 80 13.45 0.26 -14.36
C GLY A 80 12.80 -0.50 -13.23
N CYS A 81 12.77 0.11 -12.05
CA CYS A 81 12.07 -0.40 -10.89
C CYS A 81 10.60 -0.51 -11.28
N ALA A 82 10.16 -1.70 -11.70
CA ALA A 82 8.74 -1.97 -11.81
C ALA A 82 8.22 -1.84 -10.38
N GLN A 83 7.50 -0.76 -10.10
CA GLN A 83 6.68 -0.66 -8.89
C GLN A 83 5.69 -1.82 -8.93
N ASN A 84 6.11 -2.97 -8.39
CA ASN A 84 5.25 -4.08 -8.08
C ASN A 84 4.52 -3.70 -6.81
N SER A 85 3.54 -2.80 -6.94
CA SER A 85 2.46 -2.78 -5.99
C SER A 85 1.85 -4.18 -6.02
N MET A 86 1.73 -4.81 -4.86
CA MET A 86 1.10 -6.14 -4.71
C MET A 86 -0.27 -6.25 -5.39
N TYR A 87 -0.91 -5.11 -5.67
CA TYR A 87 -2.20 -5.00 -6.33
C TYR A 87 -2.06 -4.17 -7.62
N ARG A 88 -1.42 -4.73 -8.65
CA ARG A 88 -1.43 -4.12 -9.98
C ARG A 88 -2.62 -4.64 -10.78
N TRP A 89 -3.80 -4.06 -10.56
CA TRP A 89 -5.05 -4.45 -11.22
C TRP A 89 -5.19 -3.95 -12.68
N GLY A 90 -4.09 -3.85 -13.42
CA GLY A 90 -4.12 -3.44 -14.83
C GLY A 90 -4.74 -2.04 -15.08
N GLY A 91 -4.70 -1.14 -14.10
CA GLY A 91 -5.31 0.19 -14.19
C GLY A 91 -6.80 0.26 -13.81
N TYR A 92 -7.36 -0.80 -13.23
CA TYR A 92 -8.72 -0.84 -12.72
C TYR A 92 -9.04 0.31 -11.77
N ASP A 93 -8.18 0.57 -10.78
CA ASP A 93 -8.41 1.61 -9.77
C ASP A 93 -8.53 3.00 -10.41
N GLN A 94 -7.69 3.26 -11.41
CA GLN A 94 -7.76 4.51 -12.18
C GLN A 94 -9.03 4.57 -13.03
N ALA A 95 -9.41 3.46 -13.68
CA ALA A 95 -10.64 3.40 -14.46
C ALA A 95 -11.88 3.70 -13.61
N LEU A 96 -11.93 3.17 -12.38
CA LEU A 96 -13.00 3.41 -11.43
C LEU A 96 -13.02 4.87 -10.97
N TYR A 97 -11.86 5.43 -10.65
CA TYR A 97 -11.74 6.85 -10.28
C TYR A 97 -12.20 7.79 -11.41
N ASP A 98 -11.75 7.52 -12.64
CA ASP A 98 -12.10 8.30 -13.82
C ASP A 98 -13.61 8.26 -14.07
N HIS A 99 -14.22 7.08 -13.93
CA HIS A 99 -15.66 6.88 -14.09
C HIS A 99 -16.45 7.64 -13.03
N TYR A 100 -16.02 7.60 -11.76
CA TYR A 100 -16.66 8.34 -10.69
C TYR A 100 -16.59 9.86 -10.90
N LYS A 101 -15.47 10.38 -11.41
CA LYS A 101 -15.32 11.79 -11.75
C LYS A 101 -16.14 12.20 -12.97
N ASN A 102 -16.26 11.32 -13.96
CA ASN A 102 -16.92 11.59 -15.24
C ASN A 102 -17.87 10.44 -15.63
N PRO A 103 -19.03 10.31 -14.98
CA PRO A 103 -19.95 9.19 -15.23
C PRO A 103 -20.53 9.17 -16.65
N GLN A 104 -20.48 10.31 -17.35
CA GLN A 104 -20.85 10.46 -18.76
C GLN A 104 -19.99 9.59 -19.70
N LYS A 105 -18.77 9.21 -19.29
CA LYS A 105 -17.84 8.37 -20.07
C LYS A 105 -17.99 6.88 -19.74
N ARG A 106 -19.23 6.41 -19.61
CA ARG A 106 -19.53 5.01 -19.28
C ARG A 106 -18.92 4.04 -20.27
N ASP A 107 -19.01 4.30 -21.57
CA ASP A 107 -18.52 3.36 -22.59
C ASP A 107 -17.00 3.17 -22.53
N GLU A 108 -16.24 4.24 -22.24
CA GLU A 108 -14.80 4.17 -22.02
C GLU A 108 -14.48 3.30 -20.78
N PHE A 109 -15.27 3.42 -19.72
CA PHE A 109 -15.12 2.62 -18.51
C PHE A 109 -15.41 1.14 -18.79
N VAL A 110 -16.53 0.82 -19.45
CA VAL A 110 -16.90 -0.56 -19.82
C VAL A 110 -15.86 -1.20 -20.74
N ALA A 111 -15.31 -0.44 -21.71
CA ALA A 111 -14.23 -0.91 -22.56
C ALA A 111 -12.97 -1.26 -21.74
N LYS A 112 -12.56 -0.39 -20.80
CA LYS A 112 -11.43 -0.65 -19.90
C LYS A 112 -11.67 -1.90 -19.04
N LEU A 113 -12.85 -2.07 -18.46
CA LEU A 113 -13.21 -3.28 -17.70
C LEU A 113 -13.07 -4.54 -18.54
N SER A 114 -13.60 -4.52 -19.77
CA SER A 114 -13.49 -5.67 -20.68
C SER A 114 -12.03 -6.02 -20.99
N GLY A 115 -11.18 -5.01 -21.19
CA GLY A 115 -9.76 -5.20 -21.46
C GLY A 115 -9.01 -5.82 -20.28
N ILE A 116 -9.30 -5.35 -19.06
CA ILE A 116 -8.73 -5.91 -17.82
C ILE A 116 -9.15 -7.37 -17.65
N ILE A 117 -10.42 -7.68 -17.87
CA ILE A 117 -10.95 -9.05 -17.80
C ILE A 117 -10.26 -9.94 -18.84
N GLN A 118 -10.23 -9.51 -20.10
CA GLN A 118 -9.62 -10.30 -21.19
C GLN A 118 -8.13 -10.54 -20.96
N GLN A 119 -7.39 -9.51 -20.52
CA GLN A 119 -5.97 -9.63 -20.23
C GLN A 119 -5.72 -10.60 -19.07
N ALA A 120 -6.47 -10.47 -17.98
CA ALA A 120 -6.35 -11.37 -16.84
C ALA A 120 -6.75 -12.80 -17.21
N GLU A 121 -7.85 -13.01 -17.92
CA GLU A 121 -8.28 -14.35 -18.36
C GLU A 121 -7.28 -14.98 -19.34
N ALA A 122 -6.71 -14.20 -20.27
CA ALA A 122 -5.73 -14.69 -21.24
C ALA A 122 -4.38 -15.05 -20.60
N THR A 123 -3.97 -14.32 -19.57
CA THR A 123 -2.71 -14.58 -18.83
C THR A 123 -2.89 -15.59 -17.70
N GLY A 124 -4.11 -16.08 -17.46
CA GLY A 124 -4.43 -16.89 -16.28
C GLY A 124 -4.33 -16.12 -14.95
N GLY A 125 -4.26 -14.79 -15.03
CA GLY A 125 -4.18 -13.89 -13.89
C GLY A 125 -5.51 -13.74 -13.13
N LEU A 126 -5.42 -13.07 -11.98
CA LEU A 126 -6.58 -12.80 -11.15
C LEU A 126 -7.30 -11.54 -11.66
N VAL A 127 -8.58 -11.65 -11.98
CA VAL A 127 -9.43 -10.48 -12.24
C VAL A 127 -9.69 -9.76 -10.91
N PRO A 128 -9.55 -8.42 -10.85
CA PRO A 128 -9.75 -7.65 -9.61
C PRO A 128 -11.15 -7.86 -9.02
N PRO A 129 -11.31 -7.77 -7.69
CA PRO A 129 -12.62 -7.82 -7.07
C PRO A 129 -13.50 -6.68 -7.57
N GLY A 130 -14.77 -6.98 -7.83
CA GLY A 130 -15.76 -6.06 -8.37
C GLY A 130 -15.72 -5.90 -9.90
N CYS A 131 -14.62 -6.25 -10.58
CA CYS A 131 -14.48 -5.99 -12.01
C CYS A 131 -15.51 -6.77 -12.86
N TYR A 132 -15.77 -8.05 -12.52
CA TYR A 132 -16.84 -8.80 -13.19
C TYR A 132 -18.23 -8.30 -12.79
N ALA A 133 -18.41 -7.83 -11.56
CA ALA A 133 -19.68 -7.26 -11.11
C ALA A 133 -20.03 -5.98 -11.89
N GLU A 134 -19.09 -5.03 -12.00
CA GLU A 134 -19.29 -3.77 -12.72
C GLU A 134 -19.53 -4.01 -14.22
N TYR A 135 -18.79 -4.94 -14.83
CA TYR A 135 -19.02 -5.30 -16.23
C TYR A 135 -20.38 -5.99 -16.42
N GLY A 136 -20.76 -6.89 -15.52
CA GLY A 136 -22.08 -7.53 -15.52
C GLY A 136 -23.21 -6.52 -15.31
N TRP A 137 -23.01 -5.50 -14.46
CA TRP A 137 -23.94 -4.41 -14.26
C TRP A 137 -24.12 -3.60 -15.55
N ALA A 138 -23.03 -3.30 -16.23
CA ALA A 138 -23.10 -2.60 -17.50
C ALA A 138 -23.92 -3.37 -18.56
N LEU A 139 -23.71 -4.68 -18.65
CA LEU A 139 -24.50 -5.55 -19.53
C LEU A 139 -25.97 -5.61 -19.13
N TYR A 140 -26.25 -5.60 -17.83
CA TYR A 140 -27.61 -5.60 -17.31
C TYR A 140 -28.36 -4.33 -17.70
N GLU A 141 -27.74 -3.16 -17.58
CA GLU A 141 -28.31 -1.87 -18.01
C GLU A 141 -28.56 -1.81 -19.53
N GLU A 142 -27.74 -2.50 -20.32
CA GLU A 142 -27.91 -2.65 -21.77
C GLU A 142 -29.02 -3.66 -22.15
N GLY A 143 -29.65 -4.30 -21.17
CA GLY A 143 -30.67 -5.33 -21.38
C GLY A 143 -30.11 -6.71 -21.74
N ARG A 144 -28.78 -6.88 -21.72
CA ARG A 144 -28.07 -8.14 -21.99
C ARG A 144 -28.03 -9.02 -20.73
N THR A 145 -29.21 -9.30 -20.18
CA THR A 145 -29.37 -9.92 -18.85
C THR A 145 -28.76 -11.31 -18.73
N ALA A 146 -28.81 -12.13 -19.78
CA ALA A 146 -28.19 -13.47 -19.76
C ALA A 146 -26.66 -13.40 -19.65
N GLU A 147 -26.04 -12.44 -20.35
CA GLU A 147 -24.60 -12.20 -20.27
C GLU A 147 -24.24 -11.61 -18.91
N ALA A 148 -25.03 -10.66 -18.41
CA ALA A 148 -24.85 -10.10 -17.06
C ALA A 148 -24.83 -11.19 -15.98
N VAL A 149 -25.76 -12.15 -16.02
CA VAL A 149 -25.79 -13.29 -15.09
C VAL A 149 -24.49 -14.10 -15.16
N THR A 150 -23.97 -14.35 -16.35
CA THR A 150 -22.70 -15.07 -16.55
C THR A 150 -21.55 -14.37 -15.82
N TYR A 151 -21.47 -13.04 -15.92
CA TYR A 151 -20.43 -12.26 -15.25
C TYR A 151 -20.63 -12.16 -13.73
N PHE A 152 -21.88 -12.06 -13.25
CA PHE A 152 -22.16 -12.12 -11.81
C PHE A 152 -21.79 -13.48 -11.21
N GLU A 153 -22.00 -14.58 -11.93
CA GLU A 153 -21.57 -15.91 -11.50
C GLU A 153 -20.04 -16.03 -11.46
N LYS A 154 -19.33 -15.46 -12.45
CA LYS A 154 -17.86 -15.39 -12.44
C LYS A 154 -17.35 -14.64 -11.21
N GLU A 155 -17.92 -13.47 -10.90
CA GLU A 155 -17.59 -12.70 -9.71
C GLU A 155 -17.85 -13.52 -8.44
N SER A 156 -19.06 -14.08 -8.30
CA SER A 156 -19.44 -14.84 -7.11
C SER A 156 -18.57 -16.07 -6.87
N LYS A 157 -18.09 -16.71 -7.94
CA LYS A 157 -17.20 -17.87 -7.86
C LYS A 157 -15.78 -17.48 -7.50
N ARG A 158 -15.31 -16.36 -8.04
CA ARG A 158 -13.95 -15.87 -7.82
C ARG A 158 -13.79 -15.20 -6.44
N TRP A 159 -14.81 -14.46 -6.03
CA TRP A 159 -14.81 -13.59 -4.86
C TRP A 159 -16.03 -13.94 -3.98
N PRO A 160 -15.93 -14.94 -3.09
CA PRO A 160 -17.05 -15.41 -2.28
C PRO A 160 -17.63 -14.31 -1.36
N GLU A 161 -16.86 -13.27 -1.04
CA GLU A 161 -17.29 -12.10 -0.29
C GLU A 161 -18.38 -11.31 -1.04
N SER A 162 -18.33 -11.30 -2.37
CA SER A 162 -19.32 -10.62 -3.23
C SER A 162 -20.61 -11.42 -3.40
N ARG A 163 -20.60 -12.72 -3.06
CA ARG A 163 -21.69 -13.67 -3.36
C ARG A 163 -23.07 -13.20 -2.90
N PRO A 164 -23.27 -12.64 -1.68
CA PRO A 164 -24.59 -12.18 -1.26
C PRO A 164 -25.17 -11.07 -2.15
N LEU A 165 -24.30 -10.22 -2.73
CA LEU A 165 -24.70 -9.20 -3.70
C LEU A 165 -24.99 -9.84 -5.06
N MET A 166 -24.08 -10.68 -5.56
CA MET A 166 -24.23 -11.32 -6.88
C MET A 166 -25.49 -12.17 -6.96
N GLU A 167 -25.82 -12.93 -5.92
CA GLU A 167 -27.06 -13.72 -5.88
C GLU A 167 -28.31 -12.83 -5.95
N LYS A 168 -28.30 -11.63 -5.35
CA LYS A 168 -29.40 -10.66 -5.49
C LYS A 168 -29.49 -10.15 -6.92
N LEU A 169 -28.37 -9.77 -7.53
CA LEU A 169 -28.32 -9.26 -8.91
C LEU A 169 -28.76 -10.33 -9.92
N ILE A 170 -28.33 -11.58 -9.75
CA ILE A 170 -28.76 -12.70 -10.59
C ILE A 170 -30.27 -12.93 -10.48
N ARG A 171 -30.83 -12.91 -9.26
CA ARG A 171 -32.29 -13.00 -9.06
C ARG A 171 -33.05 -11.85 -9.71
N ASN A 172 -32.49 -10.64 -9.67
CA ASN A 172 -33.10 -9.47 -10.31
C ASN A 172 -33.05 -9.60 -11.84
N ALA A 173 -31.91 -10.00 -12.40
CA ALA A 173 -31.73 -10.23 -13.83
C ALA A 173 -32.66 -11.31 -14.38
N ALA A 174 -32.89 -12.39 -13.63
CA ALA A 174 -33.83 -13.44 -13.99
C ALA A 174 -35.30 -12.96 -14.02
N ARG A 175 -35.64 -11.92 -13.25
CA ARG A 175 -36.99 -11.33 -13.22
C ARG A 175 -37.20 -10.28 -14.32
N ALA A 176 -36.13 -9.66 -14.82
CA ALA A 176 -36.15 -8.52 -15.73
C ALA A 176 -36.42 -8.87 -17.22
N LYS A 177 -37.35 -9.79 -17.53
CA LYS A 177 -37.65 -10.16 -18.93
C LYS A 177 -38.20 -8.94 -19.71
N ALA A 178 -37.33 -8.32 -20.53
CA ALA A 178 -37.45 -7.16 -21.45
C ALA A 178 -37.33 -5.74 -20.83
N PRO A 179 -36.68 -4.77 -21.52
CA PRO A 179 -35.79 -3.77 -20.90
C PRO A 179 -36.51 -2.51 -20.42
N ALA A 180 -36.09 -1.98 -19.26
CA ALA A 180 -36.31 -0.59 -18.91
C ALA A 180 -35.10 0.23 -19.39
N PRO A 181 -35.28 1.33 -20.15
CA PRO A 181 -34.17 2.14 -20.63
C PRO A 181 -33.47 2.82 -19.46
N ALA A 182 -32.15 2.96 -19.62
CA ALA A 182 -31.23 3.72 -18.78
C ALA A 182 -31.92 4.81 -17.94
N ALA A 183 -32.12 4.53 -16.66
CA ALA A 183 -32.68 5.50 -15.73
C ALA A 183 -31.80 5.56 -14.48
N ALA A 184 -31.19 6.74 -14.36
CA ALA A 184 -30.58 7.33 -13.18
C ALA A 184 -29.23 6.73 -12.75
N ALA A 185 -28.17 7.35 -13.28
CA ALA A 185 -27.02 7.71 -12.47
C ALA A 185 -27.51 8.10 -11.07
N VAL A 186 -27.10 7.32 -10.08
CA VAL A 186 -27.35 7.63 -8.67
C VAL A 186 -26.81 9.05 -8.48
N PRO A 187 -27.65 10.04 -8.13
CA PRO A 187 -27.13 11.38 -7.89
C PRO A 187 -26.09 11.23 -6.79
N ALA A 188 -24.88 11.72 -7.07
CA ALA A 188 -23.84 11.90 -6.08
C ALA A 188 -24.47 12.74 -4.95
N THR A 189 -24.96 12.07 -3.91
CA THR A 189 -25.42 12.74 -2.71
C THR A 189 -24.20 13.41 -2.13
N ALA A 190 -24.21 14.73 -2.26
CA ALA A 190 -23.30 15.65 -1.63
C ALA A 190 -22.99 15.16 -0.23
N ILE A 191 -21.70 14.94 0.03
CA ILE A 191 -21.18 14.93 1.38
C ILE A 191 -21.29 16.40 1.82
N GLU A 192 -22.41 16.77 2.45
CA GLU A 192 -22.48 17.99 3.22
C GLU A 192 -21.45 17.86 4.35
N GLU A 193 -20.31 18.54 4.21
CA GLU A 193 -19.47 18.89 5.35
C GLU A 193 -20.22 19.90 6.21
N GLY A 194 -21.06 19.36 7.09
CA GLY A 194 -21.61 20.06 8.23
C GLY A 194 -20.63 20.03 9.40
N LYS A 195 -19.88 21.14 9.54
CA LYS A 195 -19.66 21.87 10.81
C LYS A 195 -18.67 21.31 11.84
N LYS A 196 -17.53 22.01 11.98
CA LYS A 196 -17.25 22.83 13.18
C LYS A 196 -16.25 23.94 12.90
#